data_AF-A0A439ZX49-F1
#
_entry.id   AF-A0A439ZX49-F1
#
_cell.length_a   1.000
_cell.length_b   1.000
_cell.length_c   1.000
_cell.angle_alpha   90.00
_cell.angle_beta   90.00
_cell.angle_gamma   90.00
#
_symmetry.space_group_name_H-M   'P 1'
#
loop_
_entity.id
_entity.type
_entity.pdbx_description
1 polymer ?
#
loop_
_entity_poly.entity_id
_entity_poly.type
_entity_poly.pdbx_seq_one_letter_code
_entity_poly.pdbx_strand_id
1 'polypeptide(L)'
;EFAIERQAAGMGLVEATLEAARQRLRPILMTSLAFILGVTPLAIASGAGSGAQNSVGIGVMGGMIAATVIGVFLVPLLFVTVRRIFKGKAANENSDGTPATATQE
;
A
#
# COMPACT_ATOMS: atom_id res chain seq x y z
N GLU A 1 -4.58 10.38 8.27
CA GLU A 1 -3.77 11.40 8.95
C GLU A 1 -2.30 11.49 8.49
N PHE A 2 -1.50 10.42 8.47
CA PHE A 2 -0.04 10.51 8.22
C PHE A 2 0.45 11.14 6.90
N ALA A 3 -0.34 11.13 5.82
CA ALA A 3 0.08 11.63 4.51
C ALA A 3 -0.04 13.17 4.37
N ILE A 4 -0.90 13.81 5.17
CA ILE A 4 -1.11 15.27 5.12
C ILE A 4 -0.04 15.97 5.98
N GLU A 5 0.30 15.43 7.14
CA GLU A 5 1.38 15.92 8.01
C GLU A 5 2.78 15.82 7.36
N ARG A 6 3.06 14.71 6.66
CA ARG A 6 4.37 14.51 6.02
C ARG A 6 4.57 15.34 4.75
N GLN A 7 3.49 15.80 4.12
CA GLN A 7 3.57 16.74 3.01
C GLN A 7 3.80 18.19 3.50
N ALA A 8 3.43 18.52 4.75
CA ALA A 8 3.73 19.79 5.39
C ALA A 8 5.22 19.92 5.79
N ALA A 9 5.96 18.80 5.84
CA ALA A 9 7.36 18.75 6.25
C ALA A 9 8.39 18.80 5.08
N GLY A 10 7.96 19.12 3.85
CA GLY A 10 8.88 19.28 2.71
C GLY A 10 9.47 17.98 2.13
N MET A 11 9.04 16.81 2.59
CA MET A 11 9.48 15.51 2.06
C MET A 11 8.95 15.24 0.65
N GLY A 12 9.80 14.64 -0.20
CA GLY A 12 9.43 14.23 -1.55
C GLY A 12 8.21 13.29 -1.53
N LEU A 13 7.31 13.47 -2.49
CA LEU A 13 6.05 12.72 -2.60
C LEU A 13 6.23 11.19 -2.50
N VAL A 14 7.34 10.70 -3.05
CA VAL A 14 7.72 9.29 -3.08
C VAL A 14 8.12 8.80 -1.69
N GLU A 15 8.87 9.61 -0.93
CA GLU A 15 9.41 9.25 0.38
C GLU A 15 8.30 9.18 1.45
N ALA A 16 7.39 10.16 1.45
CA ALA A 16 6.19 10.14 2.29
C ALA A 16 5.28 8.93 1.98
N THR A 17 5.16 8.56 0.70
CA THR A 17 4.37 7.39 0.29
C THR A 17 5.04 6.08 0.74
N LEU A 18 6.36 5.97 0.66
CA LEU A 18 7.11 4.79 1.07
C LEU A 18 6.99 4.53 2.58
N GLU A 19 7.04 5.60 3.38
CA GLU A 19 6.90 5.48 4.83
C GLU A 19 5.47 5.10 5.25
N ALA A 20 4.46 5.67 4.60
CA ALA A 20 3.07 5.27 4.79
C ALA A 20 2.81 3.82 4.36
N ALA A 21 3.43 3.35 3.28
CA ALA A 21 3.34 1.97 2.83
C ALA A 21 3.97 1.00 3.84
N ARG A 22 5.13 1.33 4.42
CA ARG A 22 5.79 0.52 5.47
C ARG A 22 4.94 0.36 6.73
N GLN A 23 4.26 1.42 7.17
CA GLN A 23 3.38 1.34 8.35
C GLN A 23 2.23 0.35 8.16
N ARG A 24 1.74 0.20 6.93
CA ARG A 24 0.61 -0.69 6.59
C ARG A 24 1.05 -2.11 6.25
N LEU A 25 2.30 -2.30 5.84
CA LEU A 25 2.83 -3.61 5.46
C LEU A 25 2.73 -4.61 6.63
N ARG A 26 2.99 -4.17 7.87
CA ARG A 26 2.86 -5.03 9.07
C ARG A 26 1.41 -5.54 9.25
N PRO A 27 0.38 -4.68 9.33
CA PRO A 27 -1.02 -5.14 9.38
C PRO A 27 -1.46 -6.00 8.20
N ILE A 28 -1.08 -5.66 6.97
CA ILE A 28 -1.48 -6.41 5.76
C ILE A 28 -0.93 -7.84 5.81
N LEU A 29 0.35 -7.99 6.14
CA LEU A 29 0.97 -9.31 6.27
C LEU A 29 0.37 -10.11 7.44
N MET A 30 0.04 -9.44 8.55
CA MET A 30 -0.56 -10.09 9.71
C MET A 30 -1.91 -10.73 9.36
N THR A 31 -2.80 -10.00 8.69
CA THR A 31 -4.13 -10.51 8.32
C THR A 31 -4.04 -11.57 7.22
N SER A 32 -3.18 -11.37 6.22
CA SER A 32 -3.01 -12.36 5.15
C SER A 32 -2.47 -13.68 5.68
N LEU A 33 -1.49 -13.65 6.58
CA LEU A 33 -0.90 -14.86 7.16
C LEU A 33 -1.88 -15.57 8.10
N ALA A 34 -2.58 -14.83 8.97
CA ALA A 34 -3.59 -15.41 9.85
C ALA A 34 -4.70 -16.11 9.06
N PHE A 35 -5.13 -15.48 7.96
CA PHE A 35 -6.17 -16.03 7.11
C PHE A 35 -5.69 -17.24 6.30
N ILE A 36 -4.49 -17.19 5.72
CA ILE A 36 -3.89 -18.35 5.02
C ILE A 36 -3.81 -19.55 5.96
N LEU A 37 -3.26 -19.37 7.18
CA LEU A 37 -3.18 -20.43 8.17
C LEU A 37 -4.56 -20.97 8.60
N GLY A 38 -5.57 -20.09 8.68
CA GLY A 38 -6.95 -20.47 9.00
C GLY A 38 -7.63 -21.29 7.90
N VAL A 39 -7.33 -21.04 6.63
CA VAL A 39 -7.90 -21.79 5.49
C VAL A 39 -7.10 -23.02 5.10
N THR A 40 -5.83 -23.13 5.51
CA THR A 40 -4.98 -24.31 5.30
C THR A 40 -5.66 -25.64 5.64
N PRO A 41 -6.24 -25.85 6.85
CA PRO A 41 -6.90 -27.12 7.18
C PRO A 41 -8.10 -27.42 6.27
N LEU A 42 -8.79 -26.38 5.78
CA LEU A 42 -9.92 -26.52 4.85
C LEU A 42 -9.45 -26.92 3.44
N ALA A 43 -8.28 -26.42 3.02
CA ALA A 43 -7.64 -26.74 1.76
C ALA A 43 -7.04 -28.16 1.73
N ILE A 44 -6.71 -28.76 2.87
CA ILE A 44 -6.20 -30.15 2.95
C ILE A 44 -7.23 -31.15 3.49
N ALA A 45 -8.48 -30.69 3.70
CA ALA A 45 -9.53 -31.51 4.27
C ALA A 45 -9.82 -32.75 3.43
N SER A 46 -9.86 -33.91 4.08
CA SER A 46 -10.10 -35.21 3.47
C SER A 46 -11.33 -35.84 4.11
N GLY A 47 -12.30 -36.33 3.32
CA GLY A 47 -13.55 -36.93 3.83
C GLY A 47 -14.80 -36.50 3.06
N ALA A 48 -15.98 -36.71 3.64
CA ALA A 48 -17.24 -36.31 3.03
C ALA A 48 -17.30 -34.78 2.87
N GLY A 49 -17.59 -34.30 1.66
CA GLY A 49 -17.62 -32.87 1.36
C GLY A 49 -16.24 -32.22 1.14
N SER A 50 -15.15 -33.00 1.12
CA SER A 50 -13.79 -32.49 0.86
C SER A 50 -13.68 -31.77 -0.48
N GLY A 51 -14.40 -32.21 -1.52
CA GLY A 51 -14.40 -31.55 -2.82
C GLY A 51 -14.82 -30.08 -2.73
N ALA A 52 -15.86 -29.77 -1.96
CA ALA A 52 -16.33 -28.40 -1.77
C ALA A 52 -15.37 -27.58 -0.89
N GLN A 53 -14.89 -28.18 0.20
CA GLN A 53 -13.96 -27.52 1.14
C GLN A 53 -12.63 -27.19 0.49
N ASN A 54 -12.07 -28.13 -0.28
CA ASN A 54 -10.81 -27.95 -0.99
C ASN A 54 -10.94 -26.91 -2.11
N SER A 55 -12.04 -26.94 -2.87
CA SER A 55 -12.31 -25.95 -3.93
C SER A 55 -12.35 -24.52 -3.38
N VAL A 56 -13.06 -24.32 -2.27
CA VAL A 56 -13.13 -23.01 -1.60
C VAL A 56 -11.78 -22.66 -0.96
N GLY A 57 -11.15 -23.60 -0.25
CA GLY A 57 -9.88 -23.39 0.44
C GLY A 57 -8.75 -22.98 -0.49
N ILE A 58 -8.54 -23.71 -1.59
CA ILE A 58 -7.51 -23.38 -2.60
C ILE A 58 -7.84 -22.06 -3.31
N GLY A 59 -9.10 -21.86 -3.72
CA GLY A 59 -9.52 -20.65 -4.42
C GLY A 59 -9.29 -19.39 -3.59
N VAL A 60 -9.67 -19.44 -2.33
CA VAL A 60 -9.53 -18.34 -1.37
C VAL A 60 -8.06 -18.11 -0.99
N MET A 61 -7.28 -19.18 -0.79
CA MET A 61 -5.84 -19.07 -0.50
C MET A 61 -5.08 -18.42 -1.66
N GLY A 62 -5.34 -18.84 -2.91
CA GLY A 62 -4.76 -18.22 -4.10
C GLY A 62 -5.20 -16.76 -4.26
N GLY A 63 -6.48 -16.47 -4.03
CA GLY A 63 -7.03 -15.11 -4.06
C GLY A 63 -6.37 -14.18 -3.06
N MET A 64 -6.11 -14.65 -1.83
CA MET A 64 -5.42 -13.84 -0.82
C MET A 64 -3.96 -13.57 -1.16
N ILE A 65 -3.24 -14.56 -1.70
CA ILE A 65 -1.85 -14.36 -2.15
C ILE A 65 -1.82 -13.31 -3.27
N ALA A 66 -2.66 -13.50 -4.30
CA ALA A 66 -2.75 -12.56 -5.41
C ALA A 66 -3.16 -11.15 -4.96
N ALA A 67 -4.19 -11.04 -4.10
CA ALA A 67 -4.66 -9.77 -3.56
C ALA A 67 -3.61 -9.07 -2.70
N THR A 68 -2.81 -9.82 -1.94
CA THR A 68 -1.73 -9.25 -1.10
C THR A 68 -0.61 -8.70 -1.98
N VAL A 69 -0.16 -9.46 -2.97
CA VAL A 69 0.87 -9.00 -3.92
C VAL A 69 0.38 -7.78 -4.69
N ILE A 70 -0.80 -7.87 -5.32
CA ILE A 70 -1.38 -6.76 -6.08
C ILE A 70 -1.60 -5.56 -5.15
N GLY A 71 -2.19 -5.74 -3.97
CA GLY A 71 -2.49 -4.65 -3.05
C GLY A 71 -1.24 -3.92 -2.54
N VAL A 72 -0.18 -4.65 -2.18
CA VAL A 72 1.09 -4.05 -1.70
C VAL A 72 1.74 -3.17 -2.77
N PHE A 73 1.65 -3.53 -4.05
CA PHE A 73 2.20 -2.72 -5.14
C PHE A 73 1.23 -1.67 -5.68
N LEU A 74 -0.03 -2.04 -5.89
CA LEU A 74 -1.04 -1.22 -6.54
C LEU A 74 -1.48 -0.05 -5.64
N VAL A 75 -1.59 -0.24 -4.33
CA VAL A 75 -2.00 0.84 -3.40
C VAL A 75 -1.02 2.03 -3.40
N PRO A 76 0.31 1.85 -3.18
CA PRO A 76 1.25 2.97 -3.25
C PRO A 76 1.39 3.53 -4.68
N LEU A 77 1.37 2.66 -5.70
CA LEU A 77 1.49 3.10 -7.10
C LEU A 77 0.28 3.96 -7.53
N LEU A 78 -0.92 3.55 -7.17
CA LEU A 78 -2.15 4.29 -7.44
C LEU A 78 -2.16 5.61 -6.68
N PHE A 79 -1.69 5.64 -5.43
CA PHE A 79 -1.55 6.89 -4.68
C PHE A 79 -0.60 7.89 -5.37
N VAL A 80 0.60 7.45 -5.78
CA VAL A 80 1.56 8.31 -6.51
C VAL A 80 0.98 8.79 -7.84
N THR A 81 0.34 7.90 -8.60
CA THR A 81 -0.22 8.21 -9.92
C THR A 81 -1.36 9.23 -9.82
N VAL A 82 -2.33 8.99 -8.92
CA VAL A 82 -3.44 9.92 -8.68
C VAL A 82 -2.90 11.26 -8.21
N ARG A 83 -1.95 11.27 -7.27
CA ARG A 83 -1.38 12.51 -6.75
C ARG A 83 -0.59 13.28 -7.82
N ARG A 84 0.10 12.59 -8.74
CA ARG A 84 0.80 13.21 -9.87
C ARG A 84 -0.17 13.83 -10.87
N ILE A 85 -1.28 13.17 -11.18
CA ILE A 85 -2.30 13.66 -12.13
C ILE A 85 -3.05 14.86 -11.55
N PHE A 86 -3.47 14.79 -10.28
CA PHE A 86 -4.27 15.85 -9.65
C PHE A 86 -3.46 17.06 -9.19
N LYS A 87 -2.15 16.90 -8.88
CA LYS A 87 -1.27 18.04 -8.52
C LYS A 87 -0.85 18.89 -9.74
N GLY A 88 -1.07 18.40 -10.96
CA GLY A 88 -0.83 19.11 -12.22
C GLY A 88 -1.66 20.37 -12.46
N LYS A 89 -2.61 20.72 -11.57
CA LYS A 89 -3.40 21.96 -11.67
C LYS A 89 -3.15 22.99 -10.55
N ALA A 90 -2.20 22.75 -9.64
CA ALA A 90 -1.94 23.65 -8.51
C ALA A 90 -0.44 23.93 -8.26
N ALA A 91 0.42 23.75 -9.27
CA ALA A 91 1.86 23.95 -9.14
C ALA A 91 2.42 24.78 -10.32
N ASN A 92 1.75 25.89 -10.63
CA ASN A 92 2.26 26.92 -11.55
C ASN A 92 2.09 28.32 -10.93
N GLU A 93 2.38 28.43 -9.63
CA GLU A 93 2.63 29.71 -8.98
C GLU A 93 3.74 29.45 -7.96
N ASN A 94 4.80 30.25 -8.02
CA ASN A 94 6.01 30.20 -7.17
C ASN A 94 7.13 29.28 -7.69
N SER A 95 7.52 29.49 -8.94
CA SER A 95 8.92 29.38 -9.35
C SER A 95 9.32 30.70 -9.99
N ASP A 96 9.38 31.76 -9.19
CA ASP A 96 10.10 32.97 -9.56
C ASP A 96 10.65 33.63 -8.29
N GLY A 97 11.97 33.80 -8.23
CA GLY A 97 12.67 34.37 -7.08
C GLY A 97 13.98 33.67 -6.69
N THR A 98 14.90 33.52 -7.64
CA THR A 98 16.37 33.71 -7.59
C THR A 98 17.13 33.62 -6.24
N PRO A 99 18.33 32.99 -6.21
CA PRO A 99 19.11 32.74 -5.00
C PRO A 99 19.93 33.97 -4.55
N ALA A 100 19.87 34.31 -3.27
CA ALA A 100 20.79 35.23 -2.57
C ALA A 100 20.86 34.78 -1.10
N THR A 101 21.96 34.19 -0.64
CA THR A 101 23.12 34.85 -0.02
C THR A 101 22.78 35.69 1.23
N ALA A 102 23.61 35.50 2.28
CA ALA A 102 23.77 36.26 3.52
C ALA A 102 23.01 35.68 4.75
N THR A 103 23.69 35.08 5.74
CA THR A 103 24.42 35.73 6.86
C THR A 103 23.50 35.96 8.07
N GLN A 104 23.81 35.26 9.19
CA GLN A 104 23.70 35.68 10.62
C GLN A 104 22.31 36.16 11.14
N GLU A 105 21.84 35.93 12.37
CA GLU A 105 22.35 35.44 13.67
C GLU A 105 21.28 34.57 14.35
#